data_AF-A0A1R1BPE8-F1
#
_entry.id   AF-A0A1R1BPE8-F1
#
_cell.length_a   1.000
_cell.length_b   1.000
_cell.length_c   1.000
_cell.angle_alpha   90.00
_cell.angle_beta   90.00
_cell.angle_gamma   90.00
#
_symmetry.space_group_name_H-M   'P 1'
#
loop_
_entity.id
_entity.type
_entity.pdbx_description
1 polymer ?
#
loop_
_entity_poly.entity_id
_entity_poly.type
_entity_poly.pdbx_seq_one_letter_code
_entity_poly.pdbx_strand_id
1 'polypeptide(L)' 'MMVIKLALFLMFVIGLSYLQIQNMLSKGDNVIAYMGLMLTAAVIGSLLIADVHLPSPATPLKAVFEPIGKWVFPE' A
#
# COMPACT_ATOMS: atom_id res chain seq x y z
N MET A 1 15.01 -10.47 -15.85
CA MET A 1 15.48 -9.16 -15.38
C MET A 1 14.49 -8.56 -14.37
N MET A 2 14.73 -8.79 -13.07
CA MET A 2 13.94 -8.21 -11.97
C MET A 2 13.85 -6.68 -12.08
N VAL A 3 14.96 -6.04 -12.45
CA VAL A 3 15.06 -4.58 -12.64
C VAL A 3 14.11 -4.05 -13.72
N ILE A 4 13.93 -4.75 -14.84
CA ILE A 4 12.97 -4.35 -15.88
C ILE A 4 11.54 -4.39 -15.35
N LYS A 5 11.19 -5.44 -14.59
CA LYS A 5 9.84 -5.57 -14.01
C LYS A 5 9.55 -4.41 -13.04
N LEU A 6 10.52 -4.06 -12.20
CA LEU A 6 10.43 -2.90 -11.30
C LEU A 6 10.31 -1.58 -12.07
N ALA A 7 11.13 -1.38 -13.10
CA ALA A 7 11.11 -0.14 -13.90
C ALA A 7 9.76 0.05 -14.60
N LEU A 8 9.22 -1.00 -15.23
CA LEU A 8 7.90 -0.97 -15.86
C LEU A 8 6.79 -0.73 -14.84
N PHE A 9 6.84 -1.39 -13.69
CA PHE A 9 5.87 -1.21 -12.61
C PHE A 9 5.87 0.23 -12.11
N LEU A 10 7.03 0.79 -11.77
CA LEU A 10 7.14 2.16 -11.28
C LEU A 10 6.70 3.17 -12.33
N MET A 11 7.08 2.98 -13.60
CA MET A 11 6.65 3.86 -14.70
C MET A 11 5.12 3.86 -14.84
N PHE A 12 4.49 2.69 -14.73
CA PHE A 12 3.03 2.58 -14.78
C PHE A 12 2.35 3.26 -13.58
N VAL A 13 2.85 3.02 -12.37
CA VAL A 13 2.33 3.62 -11.14
C VAL A 13 2.44 5.14 -11.16
N ILE A 14 3.59 5.68 -11.60
CA ILE A 14 3.81 7.12 -11.72
C ILE A 14 2.87 7.72 -12.77
N GLY A 15 2.74 7.08 -13.94
CA GLY A 15 1.85 7.53 -15.01
C GLY A 15 0.39 7.61 -14.57
N LEU A 16 -0.13 6.56 -13.92
CA LEU A 16 -1.50 6.55 -13.40
C LEU A 16 -1.68 7.55 -12.26
N SER A 17 -0.71 7.65 -11.34
CA SER A 17 -0.76 8.60 -10.24
C SER A 17 -0.83 10.03 -10.74
N TYR A 18 -0.04 10.37 -11.77
CA TYR A 18 -0.03 11.69 -12.37
C TYR A 18 -1.39 12.07 -12.97
N LEU A 19 -1.99 11.18 -13.76
CA LEU A 19 -3.31 11.40 -14.35
C LEU A 19 -4.39 11.59 -13.27
N GLN A 20 -4.35 10.77 -12.22
CA GLN A 20 -5.32 10.87 -11.12
C GLN A 20 -5.13 12.16 -10.30
N ILE A 21 -3.88 12.56 -10.03
CA ILE A 21 -3.58 13.80 -9.30
C ILE A 21 -4.08 15.02 -10.08
N GLN A 22 -3.88 15.06 -11.41
CA GLN A 22 -4.46 16.14 -12.23
C GLN A 22 -5.98 16.20 -12.12
N ASN A 23 -6.65 15.04 -12.13
CA ASN A 23 -8.09 14.95 -11.96
C ASN A 23 -8.57 15.34 -10.55
N MET A 24 -7.76 15.12 -9.52
CA MET A 24 -8.10 15.49 -8.13
C MET A 24 -7.84 16.98 -7.85
N LEU A 25 -6.78 17.55 -8.45
CA LEU A 25 -6.47 18.98 -8.35
C LEU A 25 -7.59 19.85 -8.94
N SER A 26 -8.22 19.41 -10.02
CA SER A 26 -9.37 20.13 -10.61
C SER A 26 -10.64 20.06 -9.76
N LYS A 27 -10.71 19.11 -8.81
CA LYS A 27 -11.88 18.89 -7.93
C LYS A 27 -11.67 19.39 -6.50
N GLY A 28 -10.46 19.84 -6.14
CA GLY A 28 -10.13 20.28 -4.78
C GLY A 28 -10.06 19.13 -3.76
N ASP A 29 -9.83 17.90 -4.21
CA ASP A 29 -9.76 16.71 -3.35
C ASP A 29 -8.42 16.62 -2.58
N ASN A 30 -8.40 15.80 -1.53
CA ASN A 30 -7.23 15.62 -0.65
C ASN A 30 -6.07 14.85 -1.32
N VAL A 31 -5.27 15.56 -2.12
CA VAL A 31 -4.12 15.00 -2.88
C VAL A 31 -3.05 14.39 -1.96
N ILE A 32 -2.85 14.93 -0.76
CA ILE A 32 -1.83 14.46 0.19
C ILE A 32 -2.11 13.01 0.61
N ALA A 33 -3.35 12.69 0.97
CA ALA A 33 -3.74 11.35 1.36
C ALA A 33 -3.56 10.36 0.19
N TYR A 34 -3.95 10.76 -1.02
CA TYR A 34 -3.76 9.95 -2.23
C TYR A 34 -2.27 9.66 -2.50
N MET A 35 -1.41 10.68 -2.43
CA MET A 35 0.02 10.51 -2.64
C MET A 35 0.65 9.57 -1.60
N GLY A 36 0.28 9.70 -0.32
CA GLY A 36 0.76 8.79 0.72
C GLY A 36 0.35 7.34 0.48
N LEU A 37 -0.89 7.13 0.05
CA LEU A 37 -1.43 5.80 -0.24
C LEU A 37 -0.77 5.18 -1.47
N MET A 38 -0.58 5.96 -2.54
CA MET A 38 0.12 5.51 -3.74
C MET A 38 1.60 5.22 -3.48
N LEU A 39 2.28 6.01 -2.65
CA LEU A 39 3.67 5.75 -2.27
C LEU A 39 3.78 4.44 -1.48
N THR A 40 2.87 4.22 -0.54
CA THR A 40 2.81 2.97 0.24
C THR A 40 2.57 1.77 -0.68
N ALA A 41 1.63 1.88 -1.62
CA ALA A 41 1.34 0.84 -2.61
C ALA A 41 2.55 0.57 -3.54
N ALA A 42 3.26 1.62 -3.96
CA ALA A 42 4.45 1.49 -4.79
C ALA A 42 5.59 0.76 -4.05
N VAL A 43 5.78 1.06 -2.76
CA VAL A 43 6.77 0.38 -1.91
C VAL A 43 6.41 -1.10 -1.73
N ILE A 44 5.17 -1.40 -1.36
CA ILE A 44 4.69 -2.79 -1.17
C ILE A 44 4.79 -3.58 -2.49
N GLY A 45 4.32 -3.02 -3.60
CA GLY A 45 4.40 -3.65 -4.91
C GLY A 45 5.84 -3.91 -5.34
N SER A 46 6.75 -2.98 -5.07
CA SER A 46 8.18 -3.15 -5.35
C SER A 46 8.80 -4.27 -4.52
N LEU A 47 8.46 -4.36 -3.23
CA LEU A 47 8.91 -5.43 -2.32
C LEU A 47 8.42 -6.81 -2.80
N LEU A 48 7.16 -6.90 -3.24
CA LEU A 48 6.59 -8.14 -3.79
C LEU A 48 7.27 -8.56 -5.11
N ILE A 49 7.57 -7.61 -6.00
CA ILE A 49 8.30 -7.91 -7.26
C ILE A 49 9.74 -8.35 -6.98
N ALA A 50 10.33 -7.85 -5.91
CA ALA A 50 11.65 -8.24 -5.44
C ALA A 50 11.66 -9.56 -4.65
N ASP A 51 10.51 -10.26 -4.57
CA ASP A 51 10.34 -11.52 -3.83
C ASP A 51 10.70 -11.39 -2.33
N VAL A 52 10.51 -10.19 -1.78
CA VAL A 52 10.70 -9.95 -0.35
C VAL A 52 9.48 -10.51 0.39
N HIS A 53 9.72 -11.46 1.28
CA HIS A 53 8.70 -11.98 2.19
C HIS A 53 8.24 -10.88 3.14
N LEU A 54 7.10 -10.27 2.81
CA LEU A 54 6.44 -9.32 3.70
C LEU A 54 5.75 -10.10 4.83
N PRO A 55 5.99 -9.76 6.11
CA PRO A 55 5.27 -10.39 7.21
C PRO A 55 3.77 -10.14 7.04
N SER A 56 2.97 -11.18 7.29
CA SER A 56 1.52 -11.10 7.13
C SER A 56 0.95 -9.93 7.95
N PRO A 57 0.11 -9.06 7.34
CA PRO A 57 -0.61 -8.01 8.07
C PRO A 57 -1.49 -8.58 9.19
N ALA A 58 -1.85 -9.88 9.12
CA ALA A 58 -2.63 -10.56 10.13
C ALA A 58 -1.88 -10.67 11.47
N THR A 59 -0.54 -10.71 11.47
CA THR A 59 0.24 -10.87 12.70
C THR A 59 0.12 -9.67 13.66
N PRO A 60 0.37 -8.41 13.24
CA PRO A 60 0.14 -7.26 14.10
C PRO A 60 -1.34 -7.03 14.40
N LEU A 61 -2.24 -7.31 13.45
CA LEU A 61 -3.69 -7.18 13.67
C LEU A 61 -4.14 -8.14 14.79
N LYS A 62 -3.67 -9.38 14.76
CA LYS A 62 -3.94 -10.38 15.80
C LYS A 62 -3.40 -9.90 17.14
N ALA A 63 -2.18 -9.36 17.22
CA ALA A 63 -1.64 -8.83 18.47
C ALA A 63 -2.49 -7.70 19.10
N VAL A 64 -3.12 -6.85 18.28
CA VAL A 64 -4.00 -5.77 18.76
C VAL A 64 -5.38 -6.27 19.18
N PHE A 65 -5.98 -7.18 18.41
CA PHE A 65 -7.37 -7.61 18.60
C PHE A 65 -7.54 -8.90 19.43
N GLU A 66 -6.48 -9.70 19.60
CA GLU A 66 -6.48 -10.87 20.48
C GLU A 66 -6.85 -10.57 21.94
N PRO A 67 -6.35 -9.50 22.59
CA PRO A 67 -6.79 -9.16 23.95
C PRO A 67 -8.28 -8.80 24.02
N ILE A 68 -8.84 -8.14 22.99
CA ILE A 68 -10.28 -7.85 22.90
C ILE A 68 -11.08 -9.15 22.76
N GLY A 69 -10.60 -10.07 21.92
CA GLY A 69 -11.21 -11.39 21.76
C GLY A 69 -11.28 -12.17 23.08
N LYS A 70 -10.20 -12.15 23.87
CA LYS A 70 -10.14 -12.79 25.20
C LYS A 70 -11.04 -12.10 26.25
N TRP A 71 -11.33 -10.82 26.08
CA TRP A 71 -12.27 -10.10 26.94
C TRP A 71 -13.74 -10.39 26.61
N VAL A 72 -14.07 -10.54 25.33
CA VAL A 72 -15.45 -10.71 24.85
C VAL A 72 -15.88 -12.18 24.83
N PHE A 73 -14.96 -13.09 24.52
CA PHE A 73 -15.18 -14.54 24.53
C PHE A 73 -14.17 -15.20 25.49
N PRO A 74 -14.38 -15.07 26.80
CA PRO A 74 -13.56 -15.76 27.79
C PRO A 74 -13.99 -17.24 27.83
N GLU A 75 -13.35 -18.07 27.00
CA GLU A 75 -13.34 -19.53 27.17
C GLU A 75 -12.07 -19.97 27.90
#